data_AF-W4LLB3-F1
#
_entry.id   AF-W4LLB3-F1
#
_cell.length_a   1.000
_cell.length_b   1.000
_cell.length_c   1.000
_cell.angle_alpha   90.00
_cell.angle_beta   90.00
_cell.angle_gamma   90.00
#
_symmetry.space_group_name_H-M   'P 1'
#
loop_
_entity.id
_entity.type
_entity.pdbx_description
1 polymer ?
#
loop_
_entity_poly.entity_id
_entity_poly.type
_entity_poly.pdbx_seq_one_letter_code
_entity_poly.pdbx_strand_id
1 'polypeptide(L)'
;MSEQSENRRQVETLHGLEVTETAVVITVTSNGCTDKDDFEIEVQKSLPPIATFIRVQPDFCEAVPHSVDISFSLKEVGAAEFKVGNPFRPGPRQLSR
;
A
#
# COMPACT_ATOMS: atom_id res chain seq x y z
N MET A 1 31.30 6.61 10.35
CA MET A 1 30.01 7.01 10.96
C MET A 1 28.96 6.15 10.27
N SER A 2 28.42 5.19 11.01
CA SER A 2 27.70 4.05 10.47
C SER A 2 26.30 4.47 9.98
N GLU A 3 26.07 4.40 8.68
CA GLU A 3 24.74 4.44 8.09
C GLU A 3 24.04 3.11 8.43
N GLN A 4 23.31 3.12 9.54
CA GLN A 4 22.39 2.05 9.90
C GLN A 4 21.29 2.02 8.83
N SER A 5 21.33 1.03 7.94
CA SER A 5 20.25 0.69 7.03
C SER A 5 19.07 0.18 7.87
N GLU A 6 18.26 1.10 8.38
CA GLU A 6 16.94 0.79 8.93
C GLU A 6 16.07 0.29 7.79
N ASN A 7 15.54 -0.92 7.95
CA ASN A 7 14.43 -1.43 7.16
C ASN A 7 13.24 -0.47 7.33
N ARG A 8 13.16 0.57 6.48
CA ARG A 8 12.22 1.69 6.63
C ARG A 8 10.81 1.22 6.30
N ARG A 9 10.10 0.75 7.32
CA ARG A 9 8.63 0.66 7.31
C ARG A 9 8.10 2.05 6.97
N GLN A 10 7.60 2.22 5.75
CA GLN A 10 7.18 3.51 5.23
C GLN A 10 5.66 3.49 5.01
N VAL A 11 4.97 4.49 5.54
CA VAL A 11 3.56 4.71 5.20
C VAL A 11 3.47 4.96 3.70
N GLU A 12 2.78 4.06 2.99
CA GLU A 12 2.72 4.10 1.54
C GLU A 12 1.88 5.29 1.07
N THR A 13 2.32 5.97 0.01
CA THR A 13 1.47 6.96 -0.67
C THR A 13 0.57 6.24 -1.66
N LEU A 14 -0.75 6.41 -1.50
CA LEU A 14 -1.73 5.78 -2.39
C LEU A 14 -2.07 6.71 -3.56
N HIS A 15 -2.26 6.11 -4.72
CA HIS A 15 -2.73 6.76 -5.95
C HIS A 15 -4.19 6.45 -6.24
N GLY A 16 -4.73 5.43 -5.59
CA GLY A 16 -6.08 4.93 -5.74
C GLY A 16 -6.44 4.03 -4.58
N LEU A 17 -7.74 3.94 -4.30
CA LEU A 17 -8.32 3.03 -3.33
C LEU A 17 -9.70 2.62 -3.87
N GLU A 18 -9.89 1.32 -4.06
CA GLU A 18 -11.19 0.72 -4.35
C GLU A 18 -11.57 -0.22 -3.20
N VAL A 19 -12.80 -0.09 -2.72
CA VAL A 19 -13.35 -0.95 -1.67
C VAL A 19 -14.62 -1.60 -2.20
N THR A 20 -14.63 -2.92 -2.19
CA THR A 20 -15.77 -3.76 -2.57
C THR A 20 -16.26 -4.54 -1.35
N GLU A 21 -17.33 -5.32 -1.51
CA GLU A 21 -17.84 -6.20 -0.46
C GLU A 21 -16.84 -7.30 -0.03
N THR A 22 -15.84 -7.60 -0.85
CA THR A 22 -14.91 -8.70 -0.62
C THR A 22 -13.44 -8.30 -0.56
N ALA A 23 -13.09 -7.16 -1.13
CA ALA A 23 -11.71 -6.76 -1.36
C ALA A 23 -11.48 -5.26 -1.19
N VAL A 24 -10.23 -4.94 -0.84
CA VAL A 24 -9.67 -3.60 -0.79
C VAL A 24 -8.48 -3.59 -1.74
N VAL A 25 -8.54 -2.74 -2.76
CA VAL A 25 -7.48 -2.58 -3.74
C VAL A 25 -6.83 -1.22 -3.53
N ILE A 26 -5.52 -1.22 -3.32
CA ILE A 26 -4.73 0.02 -3.30
C ILE A 26 -3.96 0.15 -4.60
N THR A 27 -3.84 1.37 -5.11
CA THR A 27 -2.97 1.67 -6.25
C THR A 27 -1.72 2.37 -5.76
N VAL A 28 -0.54 1.86 -6.12
CA VAL A 28 0.77 2.30 -5.62
C VAL A 28 1.78 2.39 -6.75
N THR A 29 2.89 3.11 -6.54
CA THR A 29 4.00 3.10 -7.50
C THR A 29 4.81 1.79 -7.37
N SER A 30 5.16 1.20 -8.51
CA SER A 30 6.13 0.11 -8.61
C SER A 30 7.23 0.45 -9.62
N ASN A 31 8.43 -0.04 -9.32
CA ASN A 31 9.57 -0.07 -10.22
C ASN A 31 9.78 -1.48 -10.83
N GLY A 32 8.77 -2.36 -10.77
CA GLY A 32 8.73 -3.63 -11.50
C GLY A 32 8.63 -4.91 -10.67
N CYS A 33 8.79 -4.86 -9.34
CA CYS A 33 8.64 -6.05 -8.48
C CYS A 33 7.78 -5.85 -7.23
N THR A 34 7.03 -4.75 -7.13
CA THR A 34 6.06 -4.60 -6.03
C THR A 34 5.02 -5.70 -6.07
N ASP A 35 4.86 -6.40 -4.95
CA ASP A 35 3.82 -7.41 -4.74
C ASP A 35 3.11 -7.18 -3.39
N LYS A 36 2.01 -7.90 -3.16
CA LYS A 36 1.20 -7.80 -1.95
C LYS A 36 1.99 -8.06 -0.67
N ASP A 37 2.91 -9.02 -0.70
CA ASP A 37 3.71 -9.41 0.47
C ASP A 37 4.74 -8.33 0.87
N ASP A 38 4.93 -7.29 0.04
CA ASP A 38 5.74 -6.12 0.39
C ASP A 38 5.02 -5.16 1.36
N PHE A 39 3.76 -5.43 1.71
CA PHE A 39 2.93 -4.57 2.53
C PHE A 39 2.44 -5.24 3.81
N GLU A 40 2.40 -4.47 4.88
CA GLU A 40 1.67 -4.76 6.10
C GLU A 40 0.51 -3.78 6.27
N ILE A 41 -0.52 -4.20 7.00
CA ILE A 41 -1.68 -3.35 7.33
C ILE A 41 -1.69 -3.12 8.84
N GLU A 42 -1.52 -1.87 9.25
CA GLU A 42 -1.71 -1.47 10.64
C GLU A 42 -3.11 -0.93 10.85
N VAL A 43 -3.85 -1.53 11.80
CA VAL A 43 -5.19 -1.09 12.17
C VAL A 43 -5.16 -0.41 13.53
N GLN A 44 -5.36 0.89 13.55
CA GLN A 44 -5.52 1.66 14.78
C GLN A 44 -6.93 1.48 15.33
N LYS A 45 -7.01 1.20 16.64
CA LYS A 45 -8.27 1.04 17.37
C LYS A 45 -8.93 2.41 17.58
N SER A 46 -9.80 2.78 16.64
CA SER A 46 -10.67 3.96 16.71
C SER A 46 -12.09 3.60 16.26
N LEU A 47 -13.02 4.56 16.29
CA LEU A 47 -14.39 4.40 15.84
C LEU A 47 -14.73 5.45 14.77
N PRO A 48 -14.74 5.10 13.47
CA PRO A 48 -14.35 3.79 12.89
C PRO A 48 -12.84 3.54 12.98
N PRO A 49 -12.36 2.29 12.86
CA PRO A 49 -10.93 1.97 12.86
C PRO A 49 -10.22 2.63 11.68
N ILE A 50 -8.91 2.88 11.82
CA ILE A 50 -8.08 3.45 10.75
C ILE A 50 -7.10 2.38 10.28
N ALA A 51 -7.21 1.97 9.02
CA ALA A 51 -6.27 1.06 8.36
C ALA A 51 -5.20 1.87 7.62
N THR A 52 -3.93 1.51 7.83
CA THR A 52 -2.79 2.13 7.15
C THR A 52 -1.96 1.04 6.48
N PHE A 53 -1.75 1.17 5.17
CA PHE A 53 -0.90 0.29 4.39
C PHE A 53 0.55 0.76 4.48
N ILE A 54 1.45 -0.13 4.90
CA ILE A 54 2.85 0.18 5.15
C ILE A 54 3.69 -0.72 4.27
N ARG A 55 4.52 -0.11 3.43
CA ARG A 55 5.50 -0.87 2.67
C ARG A 55 6.63 -1.28 3.61
N VAL A 56 6.82 -2.59 3.74
CA VAL A 56 7.87 -3.20 4.58
C VAL A 56 9.03 -3.73 3.76
N GLN A 57 8.81 -4.00 2.47
CA GLN A 57 9.85 -4.38 1.54
C GLN A 57 9.93 -3.36 0.38
N PRO A 58 11.09 -2.74 0.16
CA PRO A 58 11.28 -1.76 -0.92
C PRO A 58 11.32 -2.43 -2.31
N ASP A 59 10.80 -1.72 -3.32
CA ASP A 59 10.88 -2.11 -4.73
C ASP A 59 12.19 -1.63 -5.35
N PHE A 60 13.21 -2.49 -5.32
CA PHE A 60 14.55 -2.21 -5.86
C PHE A 60 14.69 -2.49 -7.36
N CYS A 61 13.59 -2.84 -8.04
CA CYS A 61 13.65 -3.04 -9.48
C CYS A 61 13.86 -1.72 -10.23
N GLU A 62 14.30 -1.80 -11.48
CA GLU A 62 14.70 -0.62 -12.28
C GLU A 62 13.80 -0.41 -13.51
N ALA A 63 12.57 -0.92 -13.49
CA ALA A 63 11.60 -0.60 -14.52
C ALA A 63 11.13 0.86 -14.41
N VAL A 64 10.57 1.38 -15.51
CA VAL A 64 9.96 2.72 -15.50
C VAL A 64 8.85 2.76 -14.45
N PRO A 65 8.86 3.74 -13.51
CA PRO A 65 7.85 3.84 -12.47
C PRO A 65 6.43 3.89 -13.05
N HIS A 66 5.56 3.02 -12.55
CA HIS A 66 4.18 2.91 -12.99
C HIS A 66 3.26 2.56 -11.83
N SER A 67 1.97 2.83 -12.01
CA SER A 67 0.97 2.48 -11.00
C SER A 67 0.59 1.00 -11.14
N VAL A 68 0.52 0.29 -10.03
CA VAL A 68 0.05 -1.10 -9.93
C VAL A 68 -1.03 -1.21 -8.84
N ASP A 69 -1.95 -2.13 -9.05
CA ASP A 69 -3.03 -2.43 -8.11
C ASP A 69 -2.67 -3.64 -7.24
N ILE A 70 -2.78 -3.48 -5.93
CA ILE A 70 -2.51 -4.51 -4.92
C ILE A 70 -3.82 -4.80 -4.17
N SER A 71 -4.28 -6.05 -4.24
CA SER A 71 -5.56 -6.47 -3.69
C SER A 71 -5.39 -7.21 -2.37
N PHE A 72 -6.16 -6.78 -1.37
CA PHE A 72 -6.31 -7.43 -0.06
C PHE A 72 -7.75 -7.85 0.15
N SER A 73 -7.99 -8.92 0.88
CA SER A 73 -9.33 -9.25 1.41
C SER A 73 -9.66 -8.35 2.62
N LEU A 74 -10.95 -8.14 2.89
CA LEU A 74 -11.38 -7.44 4.11
C LEU A 74 -10.87 -8.12 5.40
N LYS A 75 -10.67 -9.45 5.35
CA LYS A 75 -10.09 -10.21 6.47
C LYS A 75 -8.62 -9.85 6.70
N GLU A 76 -7.84 -9.67 5.63
CA GLU A 76 -6.45 -9.19 5.72
C GLU A 76 -6.39 -7.75 6.23
N VAL A 77 -7.33 -6.89 5.83
CA VAL A 77 -7.45 -5.53 6.38
C VAL A 77 -7.78 -5.54 7.87
N GLY A 78 -8.52 -6.54 8.35
CA GLY A 78 -8.87 -6.69 9.76
C GLY A 78 -10.09 -5.87 10.20
N ALA A 79 -10.80 -5.25 9.26
CA ALA A 79 -12.04 -4.51 9.51
C ALA A 79 -12.96 -4.51 8.27
N ALA A 80 -14.27 -4.63 8.49
CA ALA A 80 -15.28 -4.53 7.42
C ALA A 80 -15.56 -3.07 7.02
N GLU A 81 -15.48 -2.14 7.98
CA GLU A 81 -15.61 -0.70 7.80
C GLU A 81 -14.41 -0.01 8.44
N PHE A 82 -13.74 0.88 7.71
CA PHE A 82 -12.54 1.57 8.18
C PHE A 82 -12.35 2.91 7.45
N LYS A 83 -11.54 3.78 8.05
CA LYS A 83 -10.91 4.93 7.38
C LYS A 83 -9.51 4.54 6.91
N VAL A 84 -9.04 5.14 5.83
CA VAL A 84 -7.65 4.95 5.38
C VAL A 84 -6.75 6.04 5.92
N GLY A 85 -5.65 5.65 6.55
CA GLY A 85 -4.66 6.54 7.15
C GLY A 85 -3.56 7.00 6.18
N ASN A 86 -3.47 6.39 5.00
CA ASN A 86 -2.44 6.71 4.01
C ASN A 86 -2.63 8.10 3.37
N PRO A 87 -1.54 8.81 3.03
CA PRO A 87 -1.63 9.99 2.20
C PRO A 87 -1.97 9.61 0.75
N PHE A 88 -2.76 10.46 0.10
CA PHE A 88 -3.10 10.32 -1.32
C PHE A 88 -2.36 11.35 -2.18
N ARG A 89 -1.81 10.89 -3.30
CA ARG A 89 -1.19 11.73 -4.34
C ARG A 89 -1.48 11.15 -5.73
N PRO A 90 -1.61 11.97 -6.78
CA PRO A 90 -1.66 11.45 -8.14
C PRO A 90 -0.44 10.58 -8.44
N GLY A 91 -0.68 9.40 -9.02
CA GLY A 91 0.38 8.46 -9.37
C GLY A 91 0.92 8.64 -10.79
N PRO A 92 2.01 7.94 -11.13
CA PRO A 92 2.44 7.78 -12.52
C PRO A 92 1.35 7.05 -13.32
N ARG A 93 1.50 7.01 -14.65
CA ARG A 93 0.54 6.31 -15.51
C ARG A 93 0.43 4.85 -15.08
N GLN A 94 -0.80 4.36 -15.00
CA GLN A 94 -1.07 2.93 -14.90
C GLN A 94 -0.80 2.34 -16.28
N LEU A 95 0.10 1.36 -16.35
CA LEU A 95 0.31 0.61 -17.58
C LEU A 95 -0.85 -0.37 -17.70
N SER A 96 -1.68 -0.21 -18.74
CA SER A 96 -2.70 -1.21 -19.08
C SER A 96 -1.98 -2.52 -19.38
N ARG A 97 -2.27 -3.57 -18.61
CA ARG A 97 -1.88 -4.94 -18.95
C ARG A 97 -2.49 -5.35 -20.28
#